data_AF-G7SPX4-F1
#
_entry.id   AF-G7SPX4-F1
#
_cell.length_a   1.000
_cell.length_b   1.000
_cell.length_c   1.000
_cell.angle_alpha   90.00
_cell.angle_beta   90.00
_cell.angle_gamma   90.00
#
_symmetry.space_group_name_H-M   'P 1'
#
loop_
_entity.id
_entity.type
_entity.pdbx_description
1 polymer ?
#
loop_
_entity_poly.entity_id
_entity_poly.type
_entity_poly.pdbx_seq_one_letter_code
_entity_poly.pdbx_strand_id
1 'polypeptide(L)'
;MKRVVVGLSGGVDSSVAALLLKKKGYEVIGLFMHNWDNYSSSNNQCTWLEDSIDAMLVSKELNIPFQVIEMKKEYKNSILNYMFDEYRSGRTPNPDILCNREIKFNVFLKIAMDLGADFIATGHYVNKKIIIKNNKIIYRLLIGKDSNKDQSYFLCQLTQYQLEKSIFPLGMLTKNQVRKIAEINGLCNAKKKDSQGLCFVGKIKLSKFLQQEIIPKKGEIINIDSNASIYKKKKRSFLSKEEELFFLSKNKKYKKSDGKLIGYHKGAQFFTKGQRKGISVGGYKKALFVLETDIQENIVYTGMGKTHPGLYKKSLFIKEKDIHWIREDLSLLNGEKMEVFCRIRYRQPLQKSLLYKMKNGMFIEFETMQCAITEGQFAVWYLEKELIGSGVIS
;
A
#
# COMPACT_ATOMS: atom_id res chain seq x y z
N MET A 1 19.56 13.91 26.86
CA MET A 1 19.72 13.14 25.62
C MET A 1 18.33 12.77 25.13
N LYS A 2 18.00 12.91 23.84
CA LYS A 2 16.65 12.56 23.36
C LYS A 2 16.52 11.05 23.18
N ARG A 3 15.36 10.48 23.53
CA ARG A 3 15.06 9.06 23.47
C ARG A 3 14.30 8.69 22.20
N VAL A 4 14.75 7.64 21.53
CA VAL A 4 14.16 7.14 20.28
C VAL A 4 13.90 5.65 20.40
N VAL A 5 12.64 5.28 20.19
CA VAL A 5 12.22 3.89 20.10
C VAL A 5 12.25 3.44 18.63
N VAL A 6 13.05 2.44 18.31
CA VAL A 6 13.21 1.92 16.96
C VAL A 6 12.42 0.63 16.80
N GLY A 7 11.52 0.59 15.80
CA GLY A 7 10.86 -0.65 15.41
C GLY A 7 11.86 -1.59 14.72
N LEU A 8 12.33 -2.61 15.42
CA LEU A 8 13.24 -3.63 14.92
C LEU A 8 12.44 -4.81 14.40
N SER A 9 12.56 -5.12 13.11
CA SER A 9 11.83 -6.23 12.49
C SER A 9 12.70 -7.48 12.25
N GLY A 10 13.93 -7.50 12.79
CA GLY A 10 14.95 -8.50 12.46
C GLY A 10 15.59 -8.31 11.08
N GLY A 11 15.18 -7.30 10.31
CA GLY A 11 15.72 -6.99 8.99
C GLY A 11 16.90 -6.00 9.04
N VAL A 12 17.73 -6.02 8.00
CA VAL A 12 18.91 -5.14 7.87
C VAL A 12 18.56 -3.67 8.00
N ASP A 13 17.43 -3.25 7.44
CA ASP A 13 17.05 -1.84 7.35
C ASP A 13 16.79 -1.25 8.74
N SER A 14 16.02 -1.94 9.58
CA SER A 14 15.79 -1.50 10.95
C SER A 14 17.06 -1.54 11.81
N SER A 15 17.94 -2.52 11.58
CA SER A 15 19.22 -2.62 12.30
C SER A 15 20.14 -1.44 11.99
N VAL A 16 20.29 -1.10 10.71
CA VAL A 16 21.09 0.07 10.30
C VAL A 16 20.45 1.37 10.76
N ALA A 17 19.12 1.47 10.78
CA ALA A 17 18.43 2.63 11.32
C ALA A 17 18.76 2.84 12.81
N ALA A 18 18.72 1.78 13.63
CA ALA A 18 19.11 1.84 15.05
C ALA A 18 20.59 2.22 15.23
N LEU A 19 21.49 1.59 14.47
CA LEU A 19 22.92 1.89 14.48
C LEU A 19 23.19 3.37 14.18
N LEU A 20 22.56 3.92 13.13
CA LEU A 20 22.74 5.31 12.73
C LEU A 20 22.22 6.30 13.79
N LEU A 21 21.12 5.96 14.47
CA LEU A 21 20.60 6.77 15.57
C LEU A 21 21.51 6.73 16.79
N LYS A 22 22.03 5.54 17.14
CA LYS A 22 23.00 5.41 18.24
C LYS A 22 24.26 6.23 17.95
N LYS A 23 24.80 6.15 16.73
CA LYS A 23 25.96 6.97 16.30
C LYS A 23 25.71 8.47 16.33
N LYS A 24 24.45 8.91 16.24
CA LYS A 24 24.04 10.32 16.37
C LYS A 24 23.84 10.77 17.82
N GLY A 25 24.07 9.90 18.80
CA GLY A 25 23.96 10.24 20.22
C GLY A 25 22.53 10.23 20.77
N TYR A 26 21.60 9.52 20.13
CA TYR A 26 20.28 9.27 20.72
C TYR A 26 20.35 8.16 21.77
N GLU A 27 19.48 8.23 22.77
CA GLU A 27 19.17 7.09 23.62
C GLU A 27 18.23 6.16 22.84
N VAL A 28 18.77 5.05 22.34
CA VAL A 28 18.03 4.15 21.45
C VAL A 28 17.49 2.95 22.22
N ILE A 29 16.20 2.67 22.06
CA ILE A 29 15.52 1.47 22.56
C ILE A 29 14.98 0.69 21.37
N GLY A 30 15.26 -0.60 21.28
CA GLY A 30 14.74 -1.49 20.24
C GLY A 30 13.43 -2.13 20.67
N LEU A 31 12.42 -2.09 19.82
CA LEU A 31 11.15 -2.80 20.06
C LEU A 31 10.77 -3.66 18.86
N PHE A 32 10.41 -4.92 19.12
CA PHE A 32 9.90 -5.85 18.12
C PHE A 32 8.38 -5.99 18.27
N MET A 33 7.65 -5.81 17.17
CA MET A 33 6.18 -5.90 17.16
C MET A 33 5.75 -7.31 16.75
N HIS A 34 5.19 -8.06 17.70
CA HIS A 34 4.59 -9.36 17.44
C HIS A 34 3.12 -9.20 17.06
N ASN A 35 2.89 -9.14 15.74
CA ASN A 35 1.58 -8.79 15.17
C ASN A 35 0.70 -10.00 14.81
N TRP A 36 1.30 -11.15 14.50
CA TRP A 36 0.55 -12.30 14.00
C TRP A 36 1.33 -13.61 14.15
N ASP A 37 0.61 -14.70 14.41
CA ASP A 37 1.17 -16.04 14.44
C ASP A 37 1.00 -16.72 13.07
N ASN A 38 2.08 -16.80 12.30
CA ASN A 38 2.11 -17.57 11.06
C ASN A 38 2.25 -19.07 11.35
N TYR A 39 1.15 -19.72 11.69
CA TYR A 39 1.10 -21.19 11.62
C TYR A 39 1.02 -21.60 10.14
N SER A 40 2.18 -21.79 9.50
CA SER A 40 2.21 -22.42 8.19
C SER A 40 1.80 -23.88 8.32
N SER A 41 0.59 -24.21 7.87
CA SER A 41 -0.07 -25.52 8.04
C SER A 41 0.66 -26.70 7.39
N SER A 42 1.82 -26.49 6.79
CA SER A 42 2.59 -27.56 6.14
C SER A 42 4.02 -27.72 6.68
N ASN A 43 4.50 -26.93 7.65
CA ASN A 43 5.86 -27.13 8.21
C ASN A 43 6.13 -26.55 9.61
N ASN A 44 5.14 -26.07 10.37
CA ASN A 44 5.33 -25.57 11.75
C ASN A 44 6.48 -24.54 11.96
N GLN A 45 7.00 -23.91 10.90
CA GLN A 45 8.11 -22.97 11.05
C GLN A 45 7.55 -21.59 11.38
N CYS A 46 7.75 -21.17 12.62
CA CYS A 46 7.31 -19.91 13.16
C CYS A 46 8.26 -18.78 12.71
N THR A 47 7.91 -18.05 11.66
CA THR A 47 8.80 -17.05 11.06
C THR A 47 9.07 -15.85 11.97
N TRP A 48 8.10 -15.46 12.82
CA TRP A 48 8.26 -14.29 13.68
C TRP A 48 9.32 -14.53 14.78
N LEU A 49 9.48 -15.78 15.23
CA LEU A 49 10.44 -16.12 16.27
C LEU A 49 11.87 -15.90 15.76
N GLU A 50 12.18 -16.38 14.55
CA GLU A 50 13.47 -16.14 13.89
C GLU A 50 13.76 -14.64 13.72
N ASP A 51 12.79 -13.86 13.24
CA ASP A 51 12.91 -12.41 13.08
C ASP A 51 13.11 -11.70 14.43
N SER A 52 12.45 -12.16 15.50
CA SER A 52 12.61 -11.60 16.85
C SER A 52 13.98 -11.89 17.45
N ILE A 53 14.54 -13.08 17.21
CA ILE A 53 15.89 -13.46 17.64
C ILE A 53 16.92 -12.58 16.93
N ASP A 54 16.78 -12.36 15.62
CA ASP A 54 17.66 -11.46 14.87
C ASP A 54 17.61 -10.03 15.42
N ALA A 55 16.41 -9.53 15.76
CA ALA A 55 16.26 -8.21 16.37
C ALA A 55 16.92 -8.13 17.76
N MET A 56 16.82 -9.18 18.57
CA MET A 56 17.47 -9.28 19.87
C MET A 56 18.99 -9.31 19.74
N LEU A 57 19.54 -10.11 18.80
CA LEU A 57 20.98 -10.21 18.57
C LEU A 57 21.57 -8.87 18.12
N VAL A 58 20.91 -8.19 17.18
CA VAL A 58 21.28 -6.83 16.76
C VAL A 58 21.25 -5.88 17.95
N SER A 59 20.24 -5.95 18.80
CA SER A 59 20.13 -5.06 19.97
C SER A 59 21.27 -5.28 20.97
N LYS A 60 21.65 -6.55 21.18
CA LYS A 60 22.80 -6.93 22.02
C LYS A 60 24.12 -6.41 21.42
N GLU A 61 24.33 -6.61 20.12
CA GLU A 61 25.52 -6.12 19.40
C GLU A 61 25.62 -4.60 19.45
N LEU A 62 24.49 -3.92 19.28
CA LEU A 62 24.40 -2.47 19.40
C LEU A 62 24.41 -1.98 20.85
N ASN A 63 24.40 -2.85 21.86
CA ASN A 63 24.25 -2.50 23.28
C ASN A 63 23.12 -1.47 23.52
N ILE A 64 21.89 -1.86 23.14
CA ILE A 64 20.65 -1.10 23.37
C ILE A 64 19.61 -1.99 24.05
N PRO A 65 18.72 -1.42 24.91
CA PRO A 65 17.60 -2.18 25.47
C PRO A 65 16.68 -2.72 24.38
N PHE A 66 16.12 -3.91 24.61
CA PHE A 66 15.25 -4.60 23.66
C PHE A 66 14.03 -5.19 24.35
N GLN A 67 12.85 -5.04 23.74
CA GLN A 67 11.63 -5.67 24.21
C GLN A 67 10.75 -6.11 23.04
N VAL A 68 10.03 -7.22 23.24
CA VAL A 68 8.97 -7.70 22.34
C VAL A 68 7.63 -7.21 22.87
N ILE A 69 6.79 -6.68 21.99
CA ILE A 69 5.44 -6.21 22.31
C ILE A 69 4.44 -7.03 21.51
N GLU A 70 3.45 -7.60 22.20
CA GLU A 70 2.31 -8.24 21.54
C GLU A 70 1.31 -7.20 21.05
N MET A 71 0.95 -7.28 19.76
CA MET A 71 -0.02 -6.37 19.12
C MET A 71 -1.03 -7.17 18.28
N LYS A 72 -1.18 -8.46 18.56
CA LYS A 72 -2.00 -9.38 17.75
C LYS A 72 -3.46 -8.96 17.69
N LYS A 73 -4.01 -8.46 18.80
CA LYS A 73 -5.41 -8.08 18.91
C LYS A 73 -5.71 -6.86 18.04
N GLU A 74 -4.89 -5.82 18.17
CA GLU A 74 -4.95 -4.60 17.39
C GLU A 74 -4.75 -4.91 15.91
N TYR A 75 -3.77 -5.77 15.59
CA TYR A 75 -3.50 -6.19 14.23
C TYR A 75 -4.67 -6.92 13.58
N LYS A 76 -5.25 -7.90 14.28
CA LYS A 76 -6.40 -8.66 13.80
C LYS A 76 -7.59 -7.73 13.53
N ASN A 77 -7.90 -6.85 14.48
CA ASN A 77 -9.05 -5.96 14.40
C ASN A 77 -8.90 -4.92 13.29
N SER A 78 -7.76 -4.24 13.22
CA SER A 78 -7.57 -3.11 12.32
C SER A 78 -7.11 -3.49 10.91
N ILE A 79 -6.45 -4.66 10.76
CA ILE A 79 -5.85 -5.06 9.48
C ILE A 79 -6.54 -6.29 8.90
N LEU A 80 -6.62 -7.39 9.65
CA LEU A 80 -7.11 -8.66 9.10
C LEU A 80 -8.60 -8.64 8.84
N ASN A 81 -9.42 -8.22 9.82
CA ASN A 81 -10.87 -8.16 9.67
C ASN A 81 -11.25 -7.25 8.49
N TYR A 82 -10.69 -6.04 8.46
CA TYR A 82 -10.85 -5.11 7.34
C TYR A 82 -10.46 -5.77 6.00
N MET A 83 -9.31 -6.45 5.95
CA MET A 83 -8.86 -7.10 4.72
C MET A 83 -9.87 -8.17 4.25
N PHE A 84 -10.36 -9.03 5.15
CA PHE A 84 -11.34 -10.05 4.78
C PHE A 84 -12.66 -9.44 4.30
N ASP A 85 -13.13 -8.38 4.95
CA ASP A 85 -14.38 -7.70 4.57
C ASP A 85 -14.29 -7.01 3.20
N GLU A 86 -13.14 -6.42 2.88
CA GLU A 86 -12.86 -5.85 1.56
C GLU A 86 -12.87 -6.92 0.47
N TYR A 87 -12.19 -8.06 0.71
CA TYR A 87 -12.20 -9.17 -0.25
C TYR A 87 -13.60 -9.80 -0.40
N ARG A 88 -14.37 -9.95 0.69
CA ARG A 88 -15.77 -10.38 0.64
C ARG A 88 -16.62 -9.43 -0.22
N SER A 89 -16.29 -8.15 -0.22
CA SER A 89 -16.94 -7.12 -1.04
C SER A 89 -16.37 -7.01 -2.46
N GLY A 90 -15.41 -7.86 -2.86
CA GLY A 90 -14.77 -7.83 -4.17
C GLY A 90 -13.76 -6.71 -4.39
N ARG A 91 -13.40 -5.97 -3.33
CA ARG A 91 -12.37 -4.94 -3.36
C ARG A 91 -11.00 -5.55 -3.05
N THR A 92 -9.93 -4.90 -3.50
CA THR A 92 -8.56 -5.34 -3.20
C THR A 92 -7.88 -4.32 -2.29
N PRO A 93 -7.84 -4.56 -0.97
CA PRO A 93 -7.24 -3.63 -0.01
C PRO A 93 -5.72 -3.60 -0.09
N ASN A 94 -5.12 -2.57 0.52
CA ASN A 94 -3.68 -2.50 0.76
C ASN A 94 -3.38 -2.59 2.28
N PRO A 95 -3.15 -3.79 2.84
CA PRO A 95 -2.98 -3.95 4.28
C PRO A 95 -1.65 -3.37 4.80
N ASP A 96 -0.65 -3.16 3.94
CA ASP A 96 0.62 -2.56 4.37
C ASP A 96 0.47 -1.05 4.66
N ILE A 97 -0.35 -0.32 3.88
CA ILE A 97 -0.71 1.07 4.18
C ILE A 97 -1.44 1.16 5.53
N LEU A 98 -2.41 0.27 5.75
CA LEU A 98 -3.16 0.23 7.01
C LEU A 98 -2.28 -0.15 8.19
N CYS A 99 -1.35 -1.09 8.02
CA CYS A 99 -0.40 -1.47 9.06
C CYS A 99 0.47 -0.28 9.48
N ASN A 100 0.89 0.56 8.54
CA ASN A 100 1.59 1.79 8.89
C ASN A 100 0.66 2.75 9.66
N ARG A 101 -0.54 3.03 9.12
CA ARG A 101 -1.50 3.97 9.72
C ARG A 101 -1.92 3.56 11.14
N GLU A 102 -2.31 2.30 11.33
CA GLU A 102 -2.97 1.80 12.54
C GLU A 102 -2.00 1.16 13.55
N ILE A 103 -0.92 0.54 13.08
CA ILE A 103 -0.02 -0.22 13.97
C ILE A 103 1.27 0.55 14.17
N LYS A 104 2.08 0.74 13.13
CA LYS A 104 3.45 1.27 13.28
C LYS A 104 3.51 2.74 13.68
N PHE A 105 2.54 3.55 13.27
CA PHE A 105 2.54 5.00 13.56
C PHE A 105 1.36 5.42 14.46
N ASN A 106 0.56 4.47 14.92
CA ASN A 106 -0.49 4.74 15.90
C ASN A 106 -0.24 3.95 17.18
N VAL A 107 -0.53 2.64 17.24
CA VAL A 107 -0.35 1.86 18.48
C VAL A 107 1.12 1.81 18.93
N PHE A 108 2.06 1.57 18.01
CA PHE A 108 3.50 1.56 18.33
C PHE A 108 4.00 2.93 18.78
N LEU A 109 3.53 4.00 18.13
CA LEU A 109 3.84 5.37 18.54
C LEU A 109 3.36 5.63 19.97
N LYS A 110 2.11 5.27 20.27
CA LYS A 110 1.53 5.43 21.61
C LYS A 110 2.38 4.71 22.68
N ILE A 111 2.69 3.43 22.46
CA ILE A 111 3.49 2.65 23.41
C ILE A 111 4.88 3.28 23.60
N ALA A 112 5.52 3.75 22.52
CA ALA A 112 6.80 4.44 22.62
C ALA A 112 6.73 5.72 23.46
N MET A 113 5.68 6.54 23.28
CA MET A 113 5.47 7.75 24.06
C MET A 113 5.20 7.42 25.54
N ASP A 114 4.42 6.37 25.82
CA ASP A 114 4.15 5.89 27.19
C ASP A 114 5.43 5.39 27.91
N LEU A 115 6.41 4.89 27.14
CA LEU A 115 7.76 4.56 27.62
C LEU A 115 8.70 5.77 27.77
N GLY A 116 8.17 6.99 27.57
CA GLY A 116 8.91 8.25 27.69
C GLY A 116 9.84 8.53 26.51
N ALA A 117 9.58 7.98 25.33
CA ALA A 117 10.35 8.32 24.13
C ALA A 117 9.95 9.70 23.58
N ASP A 118 10.92 10.43 23.03
CA ASP A 118 10.65 11.67 22.30
C ASP A 118 10.18 11.39 20.86
N PHE A 119 10.67 10.30 20.28
CA PHE A 119 10.40 9.89 18.91
C PHE A 119 10.31 8.37 18.75
N ILE A 120 9.65 7.95 17.69
CA ILE A 120 9.84 6.63 17.09
C ILE A 120 10.75 6.70 15.86
N ALA A 121 11.35 5.59 15.49
CA ALA A 121 12.03 5.45 14.21
C ALA A 121 11.75 4.12 13.55
N THR A 122 11.82 4.12 12.22
CA THR A 122 11.61 2.94 11.40
C THR A 122 12.64 2.89 10.27
N GLY A 123 12.88 1.70 9.73
CA GLY A 123 13.74 1.48 8.56
C GLY A 123 13.09 1.88 7.22
N HIS A 124 12.14 2.82 7.19
CA HIS A 124 11.49 3.22 5.94
C HIS A 124 12.37 4.15 5.11
N TYR A 125 12.39 3.92 3.79
CA TYR A 125 13.11 4.74 2.81
C TYR A 125 12.26 5.93 2.36
N VAL A 126 12.15 6.91 3.25
CA VAL A 126 11.46 8.19 2.99
C VAL A 126 12.25 9.34 3.58
N ASN A 127 12.06 10.54 3.03
CA ASN A 127 12.68 11.75 3.57
C ASN A 127 11.64 12.59 4.31
N LYS A 128 12.00 13.04 5.51
CA LYS A 128 11.24 14.05 6.24
C LYS A 128 11.97 15.37 6.18
N LYS A 129 11.28 16.45 5.79
CA LYS A 129 11.78 17.83 5.89
C LYS A 129 10.81 18.67 6.70
N ILE A 130 11.32 19.78 7.23
CA ILE A 130 10.52 20.76 7.94
C ILE A 130 10.49 22.05 7.11
N ILE A 131 9.33 22.68 7.05
CA ILE A 131 9.19 24.07 6.60
C ILE A 131 8.41 24.85 7.67
N ILE A 132 8.60 26.16 7.70
CA ILE A 132 7.81 27.07 8.52
C ILE A 132 6.93 27.88 7.56
N LYS A 133 5.62 27.85 7.77
CA LYS A 133 4.65 28.61 7.00
C LYS A 133 3.63 29.21 7.96
N ASN A 134 3.40 30.52 7.90
CA ASN A 134 2.49 31.24 8.80
C ASN A 134 2.75 30.93 10.29
N ASN A 135 4.02 30.95 10.70
CA ASN A 135 4.49 30.59 12.05
C ASN A 135 4.13 29.18 12.54
N LYS A 136 3.70 28.29 11.65
CA LYS A 136 3.46 26.87 11.94
C LYS A 136 4.55 26.01 11.31
N ILE A 137 5.04 25.06 12.09
CA ILE A 137 5.96 24.02 11.63
C ILE A 137 5.15 22.99 10.84
N ILE A 138 5.59 22.69 9.63
CA ILE A 138 4.97 21.68 8.76
C ILE A 138 6.01 20.62 8.41
N TYR A 139 5.67 19.37 8.68
CA TYR A 139 6.47 18.20 8.36
C TYR A 139 6.09 17.69 6.97
N ARG A 140 7.04 17.76 6.05
CA ARG A 140 6.91 17.30 4.66
C ARG A 140 7.39 15.87 4.55
N LEU A 141 6.63 15.01 3.88
CA LEU A 141 7.01 13.65 3.54
C LEU A 141 7.43 13.59 2.07
N LEU A 142 8.70 13.28 1.81
CA LEU A 142 9.28 13.21 0.47
C LEU A 142 9.70 11.79 0.14
N ILE A 143 9.81 11.52 -1.16
CA ILE A 143 10.35 10.25 -1.65
C ILE A 143 11.76 9.97 -1.11
N GLY A 144 12.07 8.69 -0.92
CA GLY A 144 13.43 8.24 -0.61
C GLY A 144 14.42 8.55 -1.75
N LYS A 145 15.71 8.66 -1.41
CA LYS A 145 16.78 8.85 -2.40
C LYS A 145 16.84 7.71 -3.42
N ASP A 146 16.61 6.48 -2.95
CA ASP A 146 16.53 5.29 -3.78
C ASP A 146 15.13 5.13 -4.35
N SER A 147 14.94 5.47 -5.62
CA SER A 147 13.64 5.39 -6.28
C SER A 147 13.07 3.96 -6.34
N ASN A 148 13.90 2.93 -6.30
CA ASN A 148 13.47 1.52 -6.32
C ASN A 148 13.01 1.01 -4.95
N LYS A 149 13.42 1.72 -3.89
CA LYS A 149 13.08 1.40 -2.50
C LYS A 149 12.25 2.47 -1.81
N ASP A 150 11.96 3.60 -2.45
CA ASP A 150 11.04 4.63 -1.95
C ASP A 150 9.80 3.97 -1.33
N GLN A 151 9.47 4.36 -0.10
CA GLN A 151 8.34 3.82 0.65
C GLN A 151 7.29 4.89 0.98
N SER A 152 7.38 6.08 0.37
CA SER A 152 6.42 7.16 0.58
C SER A 152 4.98 6.70 0.31
N TYR A 153 4.77 5.87 -0.72
CA TYR A 153 3.48 5.26 -1.05
C TYR A 153 2.82 4.55 0.14
N PHE A 154 3.60 3.86 0.98
CA PHE A 154 3.08 3.10 2.11
C PHE A 154 2.83 3.94 3.36
N LEU A 155 3.40 5.15 3.40
CA LEU A 155 3.27 6.12 4.48
C LEU A 155 2.33 7.27 4.11
N CYS A 156 1.47 7.06 3.11
CA CYS A 156 0.63 8.09 2.52
C CYS A 156 -0.53 8.56 3.41
N GLN A 157 -0.78 7.84 4.50
CA GLN A 157 -1.84 8.09 5.47
C GLN A 157 -1.30 8.61 6.82
N LEU A 158 -0.04 9.08 6.85
CA LEU A 158 0.52 9.66 8.08
C LEU A 158 0.00 11.08 8.33
N THR A 159 -0.25 11.41 9.59
CA THR A 159 -0.62 12.77 10.02
C THR A 159 0.61 13.63 10.32
N GLN A 160 0.41 14.94 10.48
CA GLN A 160 1.48 15.86 10.90
C GLN A 160 2.08 15.47 12.25
N TYR A 161 1.26 15.08 13.22
CA TYR A 161 1.73 14.62 14.53
C TYR A 161 2.56 13.33 14.43
N GLN A 162 2.12 12.36 13.62
CA GLN A 162 2.88 11.14 13.41
C GLN A 162 4.23 11.43 12.74
N LEU A 163 4.26 12.34 11.76
CA LEU A 163 5.51 12.77 11.13
C LEU A 163 6.42 13.54 12.09
N GLU A 164 5.88 14.43 12.92
CA GLU A 164 6.61 15.13 13.97
C GLU A 164 7.38 14.14 14.83
N LYS A 165 6.68 13.13 15.36
CA LYS A 165 7.20 12.12 16.28
C LYS A 165 8.00 10.99 15.62
N SER A 166 8.21 11.01 14.30
CA SER A 166 8.90 9.93 13.58
C SER A 166 10.24 10.33 12.99
N ILE A 167 11.23 9.44 13.04
CA ILE A 167 12.53 9.58 12.39
C ILE A 167 12.72 8.48 11.33
N PHE A 168 13.26 8.85 10.17
CA PHE A 168 13.53 7.96 9.04
C PHE A 168 15.01 8.00 8.66
N PRO A 169 15.89 7.22 9.32
CA PRO A 169 17.34 7.35 9.14
C PRO A 169 17.83 6.97 7.74
N LEU A 170 17.05 6.19 6.98
CA LEU A 170 17.47 5.61 5.69
C LEU A 170 17.08 6.44 4.47
N GLY A 171 16.30 7.53 4.64
CA GLY A 171 15.75 8.31 3.52
C GLY A 171 16.77 8.84 2.52
N MET A 172 18.01 9.09 2.97
CA MET A 172 19.11 9.62 2.16
C MET A 172 20.12 8.57 1.71
N LEU A 173 19.81 7.28 1.92
CA LEU A 173 20.68 6.16 1.57
C LEU A 173 20.04 5.30 0.48
N THR A 174 20.88 4.71 -0.36
CA THR A 174 20.45 3.61 -1.23
C THR A 174 20.49 2.28 -0.49
N LYS A 175 19.74 1.28 -0.98
CA LYS A 175 19.76 -0.06 -0.37
C LYS A 175 21.18 -0.65 -0.30
N ASN A 176 21.98 -0.41 -1.34
CA ASN A 176 23.36 -0.87 -1.39
C ASN A 176 24.22 -0.18 -0.32
N GLN A 177 24.02 1.12 -0.09
CA GLN A 177 24.69 1.83 1.00
C GLN A 177 24.29 1.27 2.37
N VAL A 178 23.00 1.00 2.58
CA VAL A 178 22.50 0.39 3.83
C VAL A 178 23.13 -0.98 4.07
N ARG A 179 23.18 -1.86 3.05
CA ARG A 179 23.85 -3.16 3.18
C ARG A 179 25.34 -3.03 3.47
N LYS A 180 26.04 -2.13 2.78
CA LYS A 180 27.46 -1.86 3.03
C LYS A 180 27.72 -1.35 4.44
N ILE A 181 26.85 -0.49 4.98
CA ILE A 181 26.94 -0.04 6.38
C ILE A 181 26.78 -1.22 7.33
N ALA A 182 25.80 -2.10 7.09
CA ALA A 182 25.61 -3.29 7.91
C ALA A 182 26.84 -4.20 7.91
N GLU A 183 27.42 -4.46 6.72
CA GLU A 183 28.61 -5.30 6.56
C GLU A 183 29.84 -4.71 7.25
N ILE A 184 30.13 -3.41 7.05
CA ILE A 184 31.29 -2.72 7.65
C ILE A 184 31.20 -2.72 9.19
N ASN A 185 29.99 -2.65 9.74
CA ASN A 185 29.78 -2.63 11.19
C ASN A 185 29.56 -4.03 11.78
N GLY A 186 29.74 -5.09 10.99
CA GLY A 186 29.69 -6.47 11.49
C GLY A 186 28.30 -6.99 11.87
N LEU A 187 27.21 -6.29 11.50
CA LEU A 187 25.86 -6.63 11.97
C LEU A 187 25.50 -8.07 11.61
N CYS A 188 25.06 -8.84 12.61
CA CYS A 188 24.79 -10.28 12.46
C CYS A 188 23.82 -10.61 11.31
N ASN A 189 22.88 -9.70 11.00
CA ASN A 189 21.88 -9.87 9.96
C ASN A 189 22.26 -9.23 8.61
N ALA A 190 23.48 -8.71 8.41
CA ALA A 190 23.88 -7.94 7.22
C ALA A 190 23.59 -8.65 5.89
N LYS A 191 23.76 -9.98 5.85
CA LYS A 191 23.52 -10.82 4.65
C LYS A 191 22.06 -11.30 4.51
N LYS A 192 21.17 -10.99 5.46
CA LYS A 192 19.77 -11.41 5.43
C LYS A 192 19.06 -10.81 4.21
N LYS A 193 18.23 -11.64 3.56
CA LYS A 193 17.41 -11.21 2.41
C LYS A 193 16.24 -10.36 2.90
N ASP A 194 15.80 -9.43 2.07
CA ASP A 194 14.61 -8.62 2.36
C ASP A 194 13.37 -9.54 2.39
N SER A 195 12.44 -9.26 3.31
CA SER A 195 11.15 -9.93 3.35
C SER A 195 10.37 -9.63 2.05
N GLN A 196 9.77 -10.66 1.46
CA GLN A 196 8.91 -10.56 0.27
C GLN A 196 7.47 -10.95 0.62
N GLY A 197 6.49 -10.29 0.01
CA GLY A 197 5.07 -10.52 0.27
C GLY A 197 4.46 -9.51 1.25
N LEU A 198 3.20 -9.73 1.63
CA LEU A 198 2.57 -8.96 2.70
C LEU A 198 3.30 -9.22 4.00
N CYS A 199 3.53 -8.16 4.79
CA CYS A 199 4.38 -8.19 5.99
C CYS A 199 4.07 -9.35 6.95
N PHE A 200 2.82 -9.77 7.02
CA PHE A 200 2.31 -10.79 7.95
C PHE A 200 1.98 -12.13 7.29
N VAL A 201 1.66 -12.19 5.99
CA VAL A 201 1.35 -13.47 5.31
C VAL A 201 2.62 -14.30 5.08
N GLY A 202 3.78 -13.64 5.09
CA GLY A 202 5.07 -14.27 4.88
C GLY A 202 5.14 -14.95 3.51
N LYS A 203 5.54 -16.23 3.51
CA LYS A 203 5.74 -17.02 2.27
C LYS A 203 4.47 -17.69 1.75
N ILE A 204 3.32 -17.54 2.42
CA ILE A 204 2.06 -18.17 2.02
C ILE A 204 1.46 -17.42 0.82
N LYS A 205 0.86 -18.14 -0.13
CA LYS A 205 0.10 -17.51 -1.22
C LYS A 205 -1.14 -16.83 -0.65
N LEU A 206 -1.35 -15.55 -0.98
CA LEU A 206 -2.51 -14.78 -0.52
C LEU A 206 -3.86 -15.50 -0.74
N SER A 207 -4.04 -16.15 -1.89
CA SER A 207 -5.27 -16.91 -2.15
C SER A 207 -5.49 -18.06 -1.17
N LYS A 208 -4.43 -18.74 -0.70
CA LYS A 208 -4.54 -19.78 0.34
C LYS A 208 -4.82 -19.16 1.71
N PHE A 209 -4.21 -18.01 2.01
CA PHE A 209 -4.47 -17.27 3.25
C PHE A 209 -5.94 -16.85 3.35
N LEU A 210 -6.50 -16.27 2.28
CA LEU A 210 -7.90 -15.83 2.25
C LEU A 210 -8.90 -16.98 2.41
N GLN A 211 -8.54 -18.20 2.01
CA GLN A 211 -9.40 -19.38 2.12
C GLN A 211 -9.60 -19.88 3.56
N GLN A 212 -8.87 -19.32 4.53
CA GLN A 212 -9.09 -19.61 5.95
C GLN A 212 -10.41 -19.02 6.46
N GLU A 213 -10.85 -17.89 5.88
CA GLU A 213 -12.02 -17.12 6.34
C GLU A 213 -13.06 -16.86 5.22
N ILE A 214 -12.68 -17.13 3.96
CA ILE A 214 -13.55 -16.94 2.80
C ILE A 214 -13.71 -18.27 2.07
N ILE A 215 -14.93 -18.81 2.12
CA ILE A 215 -15.28 -20.10 1.52
C ILE A 215 -15.13 -20.02 -0.01
N PRO A 216 -14.33 -20.90 -0.63
CA PRO A 216 -14.28 -21.01 -2.09
C PRO A 216 -15.64 -21.38 -2.69
N LYS A 217 -16.09 -20.63 -3.69
CA LYS A 217 -17.31 -20.92 -4.45
C LYS A 217 -17.01 -21.01 -5.93
N LYS A 218 -17.38 -22.12 -6.58
CA LYS A 218 -17.20 -22.27 -8.02
C LYS A 218 -17.96 -21.18 -8.77
N GLY A 219 -17.28 -20.48 -9.67
CA GLY A 219 -17.84 -19.41 -10.48
C GLY A 219 -17.34 -19.46 -11.92
N GLU A 220 -17.93 -18.66 -12.80
CA GLU A 220 -17.66 -18.68 -14.23
C GLU A 220 -16.62 -17.63 -14.64
N ILE A 221 -15.81 -17.96 -15.64
CA ILE A 221 -14.89 -17.03 -16.28
C ILE A 221 -15.43 -16.68 -17.67
N ILE A 222 -15.77 -15.41 -17.88
CA ILE A 222 -16.34 -14.90 -19.13
C ILE A 222 -15.32 -14.02 -19.85
N ASN A 223 -14.93 -14.39 -21.06
CA ASN A 223 -14.04 -13.59 -21.88
C ASN A 223 -14.80 -12.58 -22.74
N ILE A 224 -14.49 -11.30 -22.57
CA ILE A 224 -15.01 -10.18 -23.34
C ILE A 224 -14.06 -9.87 -24.50
N ASP A 225 -14.60 -9.69 -25.70
CA ASP A 225 -13.83 -9.30 -26.88
C ASP A 225 -13.49 -7.80 -26.85
N SER A 226 -12.29 -7.42 -27.30
CA SER A 226 -11.87 -6.01 -27.34
C SER A 226 -12.69 -5.15 -28.29
N ASN A 227 -13.39 -5.75 -29.25
CA ASN A 227 -14.27 -5.09 -30.23
C ASN A 227 -15.75 -5.10 -29.80
N ALA A 228 -16.06 -5.58 -28.59
CA ALA A 228 -17.43 -5.58 -28.07
C ALA A 228 -18.06 -4.18 -28.12
N SER A 229 -19.37 -4.12 -28.34
CA SER A 229 -20.13 -2.87 -28.50
C SER A 229 -19.98 -1.91 -27.33
N ILE A 230 -19.73 -2.41 -26.12
CA ILE A 230 -19.49 -1.64 -24.89
C ILE A 230 -18.25 -0.73 -24.96
N TYR A 231 -17.31 -1.02 -25.87
CA TYR A 231 -16.10 -0.22 -26.09
C TYR A 231 -16.21 0.76 -27.25
N LYS A 232 -17.26 0.67 -28.08
CA LYS A 232 -17.47 1.61 -29.18
C LYS A 232 -17.78 2.99 -28.60
N LYS A 233 -16.97 4.00 -28.96
CA LYS A 233 -17.15 5.39 -28.54
C LYS A 233 -18.47 5.92 -29.13
N LYS A 234 -19.48 6.12 -28.30
CA LYS A 234 -20.62 6.98 -28.65
C LYS A 234 -20.20 8.43 -28.40
N LYS A 235 -20.47 9.35 -29.34
CA LYS A 235 -20.38 10.79 -29.06
C LYS A 235 -21.31 11.08 -27.88
N ARG A 236 -20.77 11.68 -26.82
CA ARG A 236 -21.51 12.08 -25.63
C ARG A 236 -21.12 13.51 -25.31
N SER A 237 -22.11 14.36 -25.11
CA SER A 237 -21.96 15.65 -24.45
C SER A 237 -22.26 15.46 -22.96
N PHE A 238 -21.52 16.17 -22.11
CA PHE A 238 -21.77 16.24 -20.66
C PHE A 238 -22.18 17.67 -20.34
N LEU A 239 -23.12 17.85 -19.41
CA LEU A 239 -23.60 19.18 -19.01
C LEU A 239 -22.59 19.88 -18.09
N SER A 240 -21.73 19.11 -17.40
CA SER A 240 -20.71 19.63 -16.50
C SER A 240 -19.45 18.76 -16.50
N LYS A 241 -18.36 19.33 -15.97
CA LYS A 241 -17.11 18.59 -15.76
C LYS A 241 -17.28 17.46 -14.74
N GLU A 242 -18.15 17.64 -13.73
CA GLU A 242 -18.43 16.61 -12.73
C GLU A 242 -19.09 15.39 -13.36
N GLU A 243 -20.07 15.59 -14.25
CA GLU A 243 -20.71 14.49 -15.00
C GLU A 243 -19.72 13.72 -15.88
N GLU A 244 -18.84 14.46 -16.58
CA GLU A 244 -17.78 13.86 -17.39
C GLU A 244 -16.87 12.98 -16.52
N LEU A 245 -16.36 13.52 -15.41
CA LEU A 245 -15.44 12.81 -14.51
C LEU A 245 -16.10 11.58 -13.87
N PHE A 246 -17.36 11.71 -13.45
CA PHE A 246 -18.13 10.59 -12.92
C PHE A 246 -18.36 9.50 -13.97
N PHE A 247 -18.57 9.86 -15.23
CA PHE A 247 -18.64 8.89 -16.31
C PHE A 247 -17.29 8.21 -16.56
N LEU A 248 -16.19 8.97 -16.57
CA LEU A 248 -14.84 8.46 -16.82
C LEU A 248 -14.27 7.60 -15.68
N SER A 249 -14.76 7.78 -14.44
CA SER A 249 -14.32 7.02 -13.27
C SER A 249 -15.05 5.68 -13.10
N LYS A 250 -16.28 5.55 -13.61
CA LYS A 250 -17.12 4.37 -13.43
C LYS A 250 -16.51 3.09 -14.00
N ASN A 251 -16.70 1.99 -13.28
CA ASN A 251 -16.45 0.65 -13.81
C ASN A 251 -17.44 0.33 -14.94
N LYS A 252 -16.94 -0.43 -15.93
CA LYS A 252 -17.79 -0.98 -16.99
C LYS A 252 -18.59 -2.11 -16.37
N LYS A 253 -19.92 -2.04 -16.51
CA LYS A 253 -20.82 -3.13 -16.10
C LYS A 253 -20.93 -4.12 -17.25
N TYR A 254 -20.44 -5.33 -17.04
CA TYR A 254 -20.57 -6.44 -17.98
C TYR A 254 -21.74 -7.31 -17.58
N LYS A 255 -22.33 -7.98 -18.56
CA LYS A 255 -23.28 -9.08 -18.39
C LYS A 255 -22.65 -10.36 -18.91
N LYS A 256 -23.12 -11.51 -18.41
CA LYS A 256 -22.69 -12.83 -18.92
C LYS A 256 -22.85 -12.94 -20.44
N SER A 257 -23.92 -12.37 -21.01
CA SER A 257 -24.20 -12.32 -22.45
C SER A 257 -23.21 -11.51 -23.28
N ASP A 258 -22.39 -10.65 -22.66
CA ASP A 258 -21.44 -9.78 -23.38
C ASP A 258 -20.17 -10.52 -23.82
N GLY A 259 -19.98 -11.77 -23.39
CA GLY A 259 -18.78 -12.55 -23.66
C GLY A 259 -19.02 -14.05 -23.80
N LYS A 260 -17.91 -14.79 -23.90
CA LYS A 260 -17.92 -16.25 -24.02
C LYS A 260 -17.46 -16.90 -22.73
N LEU A 261 -18.14 -17.96 -22.29
CA LEU A 261 -17.67 -18.80 -21.19
C LEU A 261 -16.38 -19.51 -21.61
N ILE A 262 -15.32 -19.36 -20.81
CA ILE A 262 -13.99 -19.91 -21.12
C ILE A 262 -13.43 -20.82 -20.02
N GLY A 263 -14.10 -20.91 -18.87
CA GLY A 263 -13.65 -21.73 -17.76
C GLY A 263 -14.35 -21.39 -16.45
N TYR A 264 -13.79 -21.90 -15.36
CA TYR A 264 -14.33 -21.73 -14.02
C TYR A 264 -13.23 -21.36 -13.03
N HIS A 265 -13.60 -20.67 -11.96
CA HIS A 265 -12.71 -20.28 -10.86
C HIS A 265 -13.29 -20.71 -9.51
N LYS A 266 -12.52 -20.52 -8.43
CA LYS A 266 -12.89 -20.92 -7.05
C LYS A 266 -13.44 -19.78 -6.19
N GLY A 267 -13.91 -18.69 -6.79
CA GLY A 267 -14.45 -17.51 -6.10
C GLY A 267 -13.95 -16.22 -6.73
N ALA A 268 -14.84 -15.28 -7.02
CA ALA A 268 -14.51 -14.04 -7.73
C ALA A 268 -13.68 -13.10 -6.85
N GLN A 269 -13.89 -13.17 -5.53
CA GLN A 269 -13.12 -12.45 -4.50
C GLN A 269 -11.61 -12.68 -4.53
N PHE A 270 -11.13 -13.76 -5.15
CA PHE A 270 -9.70 -14.09 -5.20
C PHE A 270 -8.97 -13.49 -6.41
N PHE A 271 -9.69 -12.67 -7.20
CA PHE A 271 -9.16 -12.04 -8.40
C PHE A 271 -9.14 -10.53 -8.22
N THR A 272 -8.05 -9.93 -8.66
CA THR A 272 -7.89 -8.47 -8.73
C THR A 272 -7.91 -8.01 -10.18
N LYS A 273 -8.52 -6.85 -10.44
CA LYS A 273 -8.49 -6.21 -11.75
C LYS A 273 -7.05 -6.06 -12.27
N GLY A 274 -6.85 -6.41 -13.55
CA GLY A 274 -5.54 -6.44 -14.20
C GLY A 274 -4.68 -7.67 -13.87
N GLN A 275 -5.16 -8.60 -13.05
CA GLN A 275 -4.45 -9.85 -12.76
C GLN A 275 -4.34 -10.71 -14.02
N ARG A 276 -3.13 -11.25 -14.27
CA ARG A 276 -2.84 -12.21 -15.35
C ARG A 276 -2.68 -13.64 -14.84
N LYS A 277 -1.95 -13.82 -13.74
CA LYS A 277 -1.61 -15.15 -13.20
C LYS A 277 -2.79 -15.71 -12.40
N GLY A 278 -2.95 -17.03 -12.37
CA GLY A 278 -3.96 -17.71 -11.55
C GLY A 278 -5.37 -17.81 -12.15
N ILE A 279 -5.57 -17.34 -13.38
CA ILE A 279 -6.82 -17.54 -14.15
C ILE A 279 -6.96 -19.02 -14.58
N SER A 280 -5.85 -19.77 -14.66
CA SER A 280 -5.80 -21.22 -14.96
C SER A 280 -6.55 -21.63 -16.24
N VAL A 281 -6.68 -20.70 -17.20
CA VAL A 281 -7.25 -20.92 -18.53
C VAL A 281 -6.16 -20.64 -19.57
N GLY A 282 -5.89 -21.61 -20.44
CA GLY A 282 -4.83 -21.58 -21.46
C GLY A 282 -5.36 -21.71 -22.89
N GLY A 283 -4.46 -21.71 -23.88
CA GLY A 283 -4.82 -21.92 -25.30
C GLY A 283 -5.17 -20.67 -26.11
N TYR A 284 -4.90 -19.47 -25.59
CA TYR A 284 -5.23 -18.20 -26.25
C TYR A 284 -4.00 -17.53 -26.90
N LYS A 285 -4.22 -16.85 -28.03
CA LYS A 285 -3.17 -16.12 -28.77
C LYS A 285 -2.46 -15.05 -27.93
N LYS A 286 -3.16 -14.45 -26.98
CA LYS A 286 -2.63 -13.44 -26.04
C LYS A 286 -3.01 -13.83 -24.62
N ALA A 287 -2.21 -13.40 -23.65
CA ALA A 287 -2.49 -13.62 -22.23
C ALA A 287 -3.82 -12.98 -21.81
N LEU A 288 -4.56 -13.66 -20.94
CA LEU A 288 -5.79 -13.16 -20.33
C LEU A 288 -5.49 -12.24 -19.14
N PHE A 289 -6.31 -11.21 -18.98
CA PHE A 289 -6.29 -10.29 -17.86
C PHE A 289 -7.70 -10.13 -17.29
N VAL A 290 -7.83 -10.05 -15.97
CA VAL A 290 -9.11 -9.75 -15.30
C VAL A 290 -9.50 -8.31 -15.62
N LEU A 291 -10.70 -8.11 -16.19
CA LEU A 291 -11.28 -6.80 -16.48
C LEU A 291 -12.15 -6.31 -15.33
N GLU A 292 -12.92 -7.22 -14.74
CA GLU A 292 -13.85 -6.93 -13.64
C GLU A 292 -14.25 -8.22 -12.92
N THR A 293 -14.70 -8.09 -11.68
CA THR A 293 -15.30 -9.17 -10.90
C THR A 293 -16.74 -8.82 -10.55
N ASP A 294 -17.63 -9.80 -10.62
CA ASP A 294 -19.00 -9.71 -10.11
C ASP A 294 -19.13 -10.69 -8.95
N ILE A 295 -19.23 -10.16 -7.73
CA ILE A 295 -19.34 -10.97 -6.52
C ILE A 295 -20.74 -11.56 -6.35
N GLN A 296 -21.78 -10.87 -6.82
CA GLN A 296 -23.17 -11.31 -6.67
C GLN A 296 -23.43 -12.54 -7.54
N GLU A 297 -23.05 -12.47 -8.81
CA GLU A 297 -23.16 -13.58 -9.77
C GLU A 297 -21.98 -14.56 -9.68
N ASN A 298 -20.93 -14.22 -8.91
CA ASN A 298 -19.68 -14.97 -8.81
C ASN A 298 -19.04 -15.23 -10.19
N ILE A 299 -18.87 -14.15 -10.96
CA ILE A 299 -18.30 -14.16 -12.31
C ILE A 299 -16.98 -13.37 -12.34
N VAL A 300 -16.00 -13.87 -13.08
CA VAL A 300 -14.78 -13.15 -13.43
C VAL A 300 -14.81 -12.81 -14.92
N TYR A 301 -14.82 -11.51 -15.24
CA TYR A 301 -14.72 -11.04 -16.62
C TYR A 301 -13.25 -10.89 -17.01
N THR A 302 -12.84 -11.50 -18.12
CA THR A 302 -11.47 -11.43 -18.63
C THR A 302 -11.42 -10.83 -20.03
N GLY A 303 -10.25 -10.33 -20.43
CA GLY A 303 -9.98 -9.86 -21.78
C GLY A 303 -8.58 -10.23 -22.23
N MET A 304 -8.41 -10.41 -23.54
CA MET A 304 -7.13 -10.80 -24.12
C MET A 304 -6.21 -9.59 -24.35
N GLY A 305 -4.97 -9.68 -23.85
CA GLY A 305 -3.90 -8.71 -24.09
C GLY A 305 -3.88 -7.53 -23.11
N LYS A 306 -2.68 -7.00 -22.85
CA LYS A 306 -2.47 -5.90 -21.90
C LYS A 306 -3.11 -4.57 -22.34
N THR A 307 -3.40 -4.42 -23.62
CA THR A 307 -3.99 -3.22 -24.24
C THR A 307 -5.52 -3.31 -24.35
N HIS A 308 -6.15 -4.28 -23.69
CA HIS A 308 -7.59 -4.47 -23.76
C HIS A 308 -8.32 -3.23 -23.23
N PRO A 309 -9.28 -2.62 -23.97
CA PRO A 309 -9.89 -1.35 -23.60
C PRO A 309 -10.62 -1.40 -22.24
N GLY A 310 -11.15 -2.57 -21.86
CA GLY A 310 -11.79 -2.78 -20.55
C GLY A 310 -10.84 -2.64 -19.34
N LEU A 311 -9.52 -2.63 -19.55
CA LEU A 311 -8.55 -2.39 -18.48
C LEU A 311 -8.33 -0.90 -18.20
N TYR A 312 -8.63 0.00 -19.16
CA TYR A 312 -8.16 1.38 -19.08
C TYR A 312 -9.25 2.35 -18.65
N LYS A 313 -8.89 3.30 -17.80
CA LYS A 313 -9.72 4.44 -17.39
C LYS A 313 -8.92 5.73 -17.43
N LYS A 314 -9.62 6.84 -17.65
CA LYS A 314 -9.03 8.18 -17.63
C LYS A 314 -9.18 8.87 -16.27
N SER A 315 -10.13 8.43 -15.45
CA SER A 315 -10.37 9.01 -14.13
C SER A 315 -10.62 7.94 -13.07
N LEU A 316 -10.47 8.32 -11.81
CA LEU A 316 -10.91 7.57 -10.63
C LEU A 316 -11.60 8.50 -9.64
N PHE A 317 -12.34 7.92 -8.71
CA PHE A 317 -13.05 8.64 -7.66
C PHE A 317 -12.60 8.16 -6.28
N ILE A 318 -12.58 9.07 -5.32
CA ILE A 318 -12.29 8.84 -3.91
C ILE A 318 -13.41 9.52 -3.12
N LYS A 319 -14.07 8.79 -2.22
CA LYS A 319 -15.11 9.36 -1.36
C LYS A 319 -14.50 10.34 -0.36
N GLU A 320 -15.29 11.34 0.05
CA GLU A 320 -14.82 12.38 0.99
C GLU A 320 -14.13 11.83 2.24
N LYS A 321 -14.74 10.85 2.89
CA LYS A 321 -14.23 10.22 4.11
C LYS A 321 -12.90 9.45 3.93
N ASP A 322 -12.58 9.10 2.69
CA ASP A 322 -11.42 8.29 2.33
C ASP A 322 -10.26 9.17 1.80
N ILE A 323 -10.44 10.50 1.76
CA ILE A 323 -9.39 11.47 1.42
C ILE A 323 -8.55 11.74 2.66
N HIS A 324 -7.24 11.73 2.48
CA HIS A 324 -6.25 12.07 3.51
C HIS A 324 -5.25 13.08 2.95
N TRP A 325 -5.06 14.19 3.66
CA TRP A 325 -4.02 15.17 3.36
C TRP A 325 -2.91 15.06 4.39
N ILE A 326 -1.67 14.88 3.91
CA ILE A 326 -0.48 15.09 4.74
C ILE A 326 -0.22 16.59 4.86
N ARG A 327 -0.36 17.31 3.74
CA ARG A 327 -0.28 18.76 3.66
C ARG A 327 -1.67 19.36 3.70
N GLU A 328 -2.23 19.43 4.90
CA GLU A 328 -3.56 20.00 5.15
C GLU A 328 -3.67 21.46 4.65
N ASP A 329 -2.57 22.21 4.68
CA ASP A 329 -2.47 23.58 4.14
C ASP A 329 -2.52 23.67 2.61
N LEU A 330 -2.52 22.53 1.91
CA LEU A 330 -2.69 22.41 0.46
C LEU A 330 -4.02 21.72 0.11
N SER A 331 -4.87 21.44 1.09
CA SER A 331 -6.18 20.82 0.84
C SER A 331 -7.05 21.72 -0.03
N LEU A 332 -7.84 21.09 -0.89
CA LEU A 332 -8.71 21.78 -1.83
C LEU A 332 -10.09 22.02 -1.23
N LEU A 333 -10.66 23.18 -1.51
CA LEU A 333 -12.06 23.51 -1.30
C LEU A 333 -12.92 22.94 -2.43
N ASN A 334 -14.23 22.81 -2.19
CA ASN A 334 -15.16 22.33 -3.21
C ASN A 334 -15.15 23.24 -4.44
N GLY A 335 -14.99 22.63 -5.63
CA GLY A 335 -14.88 23.33 -6.91
C GLY A 335 -13.43 23.61 -7.34
N GLU A 336 -12.45 23.46 -6.45
CA GLU A 336 -11.05 23.68 -6.77
C GLU A 336 -10.40 22.47 -7.44
N LYS A 337 -9.27 22.76 -8.11
CA LYS A 337 -8.46 21.76 -8.82
C LYS A 337 -6.97 22.00 -8.61
N MET A 338 -6.17 20.95 -8.70
CA MET A 338 -4.72 21.03 -8.55
C MET A 338 -3.99 20.06 -9.48
N GLU A 339 -3.01 20.57 -10.23
CA GLU A 339 -2.10 19.74 -11.00
C GLU A 339 -1.14 19.00 -10.07
N VAL A 340 -1.04 17.69 -10.25
CA VAL A 340 -0.23 16.82 -9.41
C VAL A 340 0.37 15.68 -10.21
N PHE A 341 1.29 14.98 -9.57
CA PHE A 341 1.74 13.67 -10.02
C PHE A 341 1.10 12.58 -9.18
N CYS A 342 0.41 11.63 -9.80
CA CYS A 342 -0.26 10.53 -9.11
C CYS A 342 0.38 9.18 -9.39
N ARG A 343 0.23 8.26 -8.45
CA ARG A 343 0.33 6.81 -8.73
C ARG A 343 -0.76 6.08 -7.97
N ILE A 344 -1.23 4.98 -8.52
CA ILE A 344 -2.32 4.17 -7.97
C ILE A 344 -1.84 2.79 -7.48
N ARG A 345 -0.55 2.50 -7.65
CA ARG A 345 0.11 1.30 -7.14
C ARG A 345 1.56 1.58 -6.78
N TYR A 346 2.09 0.77 -5.87
CA TYR A 346 3.49 0.78 -5.53
C TYR A 346 4.38 0.52 -6.76
N ARG A 347 5.46 1.30 -6.92
CA ARG A 347 6.43 1.26 -8.04
C ARG A 347 5.87 1.63 -9.42
N GLN A 348 4.63 2.04 -9.53
CA GLN A 348 4.15 2.67 -10.75
C GLN A 348 4.85 4.03 -10.94
N PRO A 349 5.35 4.34 -12.15
CA PRO A 349 5.85 5.68 -12.47
C PRO A 349 4.79 6.74 -12.19
N LEU A 350 5.21 7.91 -11.74
CA LEU A 350 4.31 9.04 -11.52
C LEU A 350 3.62 9.46 -12.83
N GLN A 351 2.33 9.74 -12.75
CA GLN A 351 1.47 10.12 -13.87
C GLN A 351 0.96 11.53 -13.65
N LYS A 352 1.14 12.41 -14.64
CA LYS A 352 0.54 13.75 -14.60
C LYS A 352 -0.98 13.64 -14.53
N SER A 353 -1.55 14.34 -13.57
CA SER A 353 -2.96 14.24 -13.22
C SER A 353 -3.48 15.56 -12.69
N LEU A 354 -4.80 15.72 -12.73
CA LEU A 354 -5.52 16.86 -12.18
C LEU A 354 -6.48 16.36 -11.11
N LEU A 355 -6.32 16.87 -9.89
CA LEU A 355 -7.28 16.67 -8.81
C LEU A 355 -8.45 17.60 -9.01
N TYR A 356 -9.66 17.12 -8.74
CA TYR A 356 -10.88 17.90 -8.73
C TYR A 356 -11.65 17.62 -7.45
N LYS A 357 -11.75 18.62 -6.56
CA LYS A 357 -12.52 18.49 -5.33
C LYS A 357 -13.99 18.81 -5.59
N MET A 358 -14.87 17.86 -5.28
CA MET A 358 -16.31 17.98 -5.40
C MET A 358 -16.96 17.80 -4.02
N LYS A 359 -18.28 18.07 -3.92
CA LYS A 359 -19.03 17.95 -2.66
C LYS A 359 -18.97 16.54 -2.06
N ASN A 360 -19.02 15.51 -2.92
CA ASN A 360 -19.14 14.11 -2.50
C ASN A 360 -17.79 13.37 -2.44
N GLY A 361 -16.69 14.04 -2.78
CA GLY A 361 -15.36 13.42 -2.81
C GLY A 361 -14.44 14.10 -3.82
N MET A 362 -13.43 13.37 -4.27
CA MET A 362 -12.41 13.87 -5.18
C MET A 362 -12.25 12.97 -6.39
N PHE A 363 -12.17 13.60 -7.56
CA PHE A 363 -11.77 12.93 -8.79
C PHE A 363 -10.29 13.17 -9.07
N ILE A 364 -9.64 12.16 -9.65
CA ILE A 364 -8.32 12.30 -10.25
C ILE A 364 -8.48 12.02 -11.74
N GLU A 365 -8.24 13.00 -12.59
CA GLU A 365 -8.17 12.82 -14.03
C GLU A 365 -6.71 12.68 -14.46
N PHE A 366 -6.38 11.59 -15.14
CA PHE A 366 -5.05 11.34 -15.66
C PHE A 366 -4.91 11.91 -17.07
N GLU A 367 -3.75 12.49 -17.38
CA GLU A 367 -3.41 12.93 -18.73
C GLU A 367 -3.39 11.74 -19.70
N THR A 368 -2.84 10.61 -19.24
CA THR A 368 -2.82 9.33 -19.97
C THR A 368 -3.69 8.29 -19.29
N MET A 369 -4.35 7.45 -20.09
CA MET A 369 -5.21 6.37 -19.59
C MET A 369 -4.43 5.41 -18.69
N GLN A 370 -4.97 5.11 -17.51
CA GLN A 370 -4.37 4.22 -16.55
C GLN A 370 -4.99 2.83 -16.62
N CYS A 371 -4.13 1.82 -16.64
CA CYS A 371 -4.52 0.41 -16.68
C CYS A 371 -4.92 -0.07 -15.28
N ALA A 372 -6.02 -0.81 -15.19
CA ALA A 372 -6.54 -1.57 -14.05
C ALA A 372 -6.68 -0.77 -12.74
N ILE A 373 -7.30 0.42 -12.78
CA ILE A 373 -7.68 1.13 -11.55
C ILE A 373 -8.57 0.23 -10.69
N THR A 374 -8.13 -0.09 -9.48
CA THR A 374 -8.74 -1.12 -8.60
C THR A 374 -9.29 -0.49 -7.33
N GLU A 375 -10.55 -0.77 -7.01
CA GLU A 375 -11.20 -0.34 -5.76
C GLU A 375 -10.54 -0.98 -4.53
N GLY A 376 -10.45 -0.23 -3.44
CA GLY A 376 -9.77 -0.63 -2.19
C GLY A 376 -8.26 -0.39 -2.19
N GLN A 377 -7.63 -0.16 -3.35
CA GLN A 377 -6.25 0.33 -3.42
C GLN A 377 -6.20 1.83 -3.15
N PHE A 378 -4.99 2.36 -2.94
CA PHE A 378 -4.77 3.78 -2.69
C PHE A 378 -4.24 4.49 -3.93
N ALA A 379 -4.85 5.64 -4.24
CA ALA A 379 -4.23 6.66 -5.05
C ALA A 379 -3.47 7.63 -4.15
N VAL A 380 -2.26 7.97 -4.55
CA VAL A 380 -1.41 8.94 -3.84
C VAL A 380 -1.02 10.06 -4.81
N TRP A 381 -0.89 11.29 -4.33
CA TRP A 381 -0.54 12.43 -5.16
C TRP A 381 0.58 13.28 -4.57
N TYR A 382 1.42 13.76 -5.47
CA TYR A 382 2.68 14.44 -5.17
C TYR A 382 2.73 15.80 -5.85
N LEU A 383 3.36 16.77 -5.18
CA LEU A 383 3.94 17.93 -5.82
C LEU A 383 5.44 17.72 -5.90
N GLU A 384 5.96 17.65 -7.13
CA GLU A 384 7.35 17.25 -7.41
C GLU A 384 7.73 15.93 -6.72
N LYS A 385 8.48 16.00 -5.61
CA LYS A 385 9.00 14.89 -4.82
C LYS A 385 8.31 14.73 -3.46
N GLU A 386 7.39 15.63 -3.11
CA GLU A 386 6.67 15.62 -1.85
C GLU A 386 5.32 14.92 -2.01
N LEU A 387 5.06 13.95 -1.14
CA LEU A 387 3.75 13.33 -0.99
C LEU A 387 2.86 14.25 -0.16
N ILE A 388 1.78 14.74 -0.77
CA ILE A 388 0.92 15.74 -0.13
C ILE A 388 -0.44 15.17 0.30
N GLY A 389 -0.89 14.07 -0.30
CA GLY A 389 -2.11 13.39 0.11
C GLY A 389 -2.34 12.04 -0.58
N SER A 390 -3.39 11.36 -0.15
CA SER A 390 -3.82 10.07 -0.67
C SER A 390 -5.28 9.77 -0.39
N GLY A 391 -5.82 8.71 -0.99
CA GLY A 391 -7.10 8.18 -0.59
C GLY A 391 -7.46 6.84 -1.22
N VAL A 392 -8.49 6.20 -0.66
CA VAL A 392 -8.95 4.88 -1.10
C VAL A 392 -9.79 5.01 -2.37
N ILE A 393 -9.39 4.31 -3.41
CA ILE A 393 -10.09 4.26 -4.70
C ILE A 393 -11.45 3.60 -4.48
N SER A 394 -12.51 4.30 -4.89
CA SER A 394 -13.91 3.92 -4.70
C SER A 394 -14.62 3.45 -5.95
#